data_AF-A0A6A4NW78-F1
#
_entry.id   AF-A0A6A4NW78-F1
#
_cell.length_a   1.000
_cell.length_b   1.000
_cell.length_c   1.000
_cell.angle_alpha   90.00
_cell.angle_beta   90.00
_cell.angle_gamma   90.00
#
_symmetry.space_group_name_H-M   'P 1'
#
loop_
_entity.id
_entity.type
_entity.pdbx_description
1 polymer ?
#
loop_
_entity_poly.entity_id
_entity_poly.type
_entity_poly.pdbx_seq_one_letter_code
_entity_poly.pdbx_strand_id
1 'polypeptide(L)'
;MNKLIPSKLTAPYSTESSLAKDDSTTDSKNSERFRTHHMLAPFTPGGKTNPTIIDKSEGCYVYDINGNKYLDALAGLWCNNLGGSESRLVEAATKQLKKLPFYHSFWNRTTEPSLVLANDLIEIFTARKMEKVFFVNSGSEANDTQVPLSISTYILLHSHIFNCNFSFNCNL
;
A
#
# COMPACT_ATOMS: atom_id res chain seq x y z
N MET A 1 -44.41 -62.08 -20.82
CA MET A 1 -43.57 -63.21 -20.36
C MET A 1 -43.22 -62.97 -18.90
N ASN A 2 -43.24 -64.00 -18.04
CA ASN A 2 -42.93 -63.86 -16.61
C ASN A 2 -41.46 -64.14 -16.31
N LYS A 3 -40.87 -63.34 -15.41
CA LYS A 3 -39.88 -63.71 -14.36
C LYS A 3 -39.66 -62.47 -13.48
N LEU A 4 -40.35 -62.36 -12.33
CA LEU A 4 -40.03 -62.92 -11.00
C LEU A 4 -39.36 -61.89 -10.07
N ILE A 5 -40.14 -61.42 -9.09
CA ILE A 5 -39.77 -60.77 -7.80
C ILE A 5 -39.56 -61.88 -6.73
N PRO A 6 -39.14 -61.64 -5.45
CA PRO A 6 -38.93 -60.41 -4.67
C PRO A 6 -37.48 -60.37 -4.05
N SER A 7 -37.09 -59.89 -2.84
CA SER A 7 -37.73 -59.28 -1.65
C SER A 7 -36.75 -58.60 -0.65
N LYS A 8 -37.18 -57.47 -0.06
CA LYS A 8 -37.08 -57.06 1.38
C LYS A 8 -35.74 -56.68 2.10
N LEU A 9 -35.95 -55.75 3.05
CA LEU A 9 -35.37 -55.58 4.42
C LEU A 9 -34.30 -54.49 4.72
N THR A 10 -34.79 -53.38 5.32
CA THR A 10 -34.27 -52.62 6.50
C THR A 10 -32.78 -52.26 6.70
N ALA A 11 -32.50 -50.94 6.76
CA ALA A 11 -31.81 -50.13 7.81
C ALA A 11 -30.42 -50.56 8.38
N PRO A 12 -29.59 -49.64 8.97
CA PRO A 12 -29.87 -48.26 9.40
C PRO A 12 -28.82 -47.20 8.95
N TYR A 13 -28.78 -46.08 9.67
CA TYR A 13 -27.87 -44.92 9.62
C TYR A 13 -26.37 -45.29 9.68
N SER A 14 -25.54 -44.53 8.96
CA SER A 14 -24.12 -44.27 9.30
C SER A 14 -23.65 -42.97 8.64
N THR A 15 -22.98 -42.10 9.40
CA THR A 15 -22.48 -40.80 8.96
C THR A 15 -20.97 -40.81 8.79
N GLU A 16 -20.47 -40.41 7.61
CA GLU A 16 -19.11 -39.87 7.47
C GLU A 16 -19.14 -38.60 6.61
N SER A 17 -19.20 -37.44 7.28
CA SER A 17 -18.79 -36.18 6.65
C SER A 17 -17.27 -36.16 6.58
N SER A 18 -16.70 -36.15 5.36
CA SER A 18 -15.27 -36.04 5.15
C SER A 18 -14.76 -34.66 5.60
N LEU A 19 -14.41 -34.57 6.88
CA LEU A 19 -13.85 -33.37 7.51
C LEU A 19 -12.56 -32.96 6.79
N ALA A 20 -12.63 -31.84 6.06
CA ALA A 20 -11.42 -31.10 5.74
C ALA A 20 -10.73 -30.72 7.07
N LYS A 21 -9.42 -30.92 7.16
CA LYS A 21 -8.67 -30.62 8.37
C LYS A 21 -8.55 -29.11 8.53
N ASP A 22 -9.32 -28.58 9.47
CA ASP A 22 -9.26 -27.20 9.94
C ASP A 22 -7.91 -26.94 10.64
N ASP A 23 -7.10 -26.00 10.14
CA ASP A 23 -5.74 -25.72 10.62
C ASP A 23 -5.69 -24.63 11.71
N SER A 24 -6.79 -24.52 12.48
CA SER A 24 -7.07 -23.46 13.46
C SER A 24 -6.11 -23.42 14.68
N THR A 25 -5.11 -24.28 14.71
CA THR A 25 -4.04 -24.31 15.73
C THR A 25 -2.89 -23.32 15.48
N THR A 26 -2.86 -22.71 14.28
CA THR A 26 -1.85 -21.73 13.87
C THR A 26 -2.35 -20.28 14.05
N ASP A 27 -3.55 -19.96 13.57
CA ASP A 27 -4.12 -18.60 13.55
C ASP A 27 -4.27 -17.98 14.95
N SER A 28 -4.72 -18.81 15.90
CA SER A 28 -4.94 -18.43 17.30
C SER A 28 -3.66 -17.94 18.00
N LYS A 29 -2.47 -18.38 17.57
CA LYS A 29 -1.19 -17.96 18.17
C LYS A 29 -0.63 -16.68 17.56
N ASN A 30 -0.84 -16.45 16.26
CA ASN A 30 -0.35 -15.25 15.58
C ASN A 30 -1.12 -14.00 16.03
N SER A 31 -2.44 -14.10 16.21
CA SER A 31 -3.26 -12.98 16.69
C SER A 31 -2.96 -12.58 18.14
N GLU A 32 -2.63 -13.52 19.02
CA GLU A 32 -2.21 -13.24 20.41
C GLU A 32 -0.91 -12.42 20.49
N ARG A 33 0.06 -12.68 19.60
CA ARG A 33 1.40 -12.06 19.61
C ARG A 33 1.38 -10.52 19.56
N PHE A 34 0.34 -9.91 19.00
CA PHE A 34 0.30 -8.47 18.71
C PHE A 34 -0.76 -7.67 19.48
N ARG A 35 -1.50 -8.29 20.42
CA ARG A 35 -2.57 -7.60 21.21
C ARG A 35 -2.08 -6.46 22.10
N THR A 36 -0.78 -6.42 22.38
CA THR A 36 -0.11 -5.32 23.10
C THR A 36 1.08 -4.80 22.28
N HIS A 37 0.82 -4.40 21.03
CA HIS A 37 1.84 -3.79 20.17
C HIS A 37 2.33 -2.44 20.72
N HIS A 38 3.60 -2.12 20.44
CA HIS A 38 4.21 -0.83 20.79
C HIS A 38 4.10 0.22 19.67
N MET A 39 3.46 -0.14 18.54
CA MET A 39 3.18 0.80 17.45
C MET A 39 2.06 1.77 17.84
N LEU A 40 2.31 3.07 17.68
CA LEU A 40 1.25 4.09 17.63
C LEU A 40 0.73 4.16 16.19
N ALA A 41 -0.54 3.85 15.98
CA ALA A 41 -1.15 3.89 14.65
C ALA A 41 -1.63 5.31 14.30
N PRO A 42 -1.30 5.85 13.11
CA PRO A 42 -1.76 7.17 12.70
C PRO A 42 -3.29 7.22 12.59
N PHE A 43 -3.86 8.39 12.88
CA PHE A 43 -5.33 8.66 12.88
C PHE A 43 -6.19 7.67 13.68
N THR A 44 -5.59 6.87 14.56
CA THR A 44 -6.27 5.84 15.37
C THR A 44 -6.38 6.31 16.83
N PRO A 45 -7.58 6.32 17.44
CA PRO A 45 -7.73 6.64 18.86
C PRO A 45 -6.91 5.71 19.77
N GLY A 46 -6.29 6.24 20.81
CA GLY A 46 -5.46 5.47 21.74
C GLY A 46 -6.27 4.45 22.56
N GLY A 47 -6.37 3.21 22.07
CA GLY A 47 -7.15 2.14 22.69
C GLY A 47 -6.63 0.75 22.34
N LYS A 48 -7.13 -0.28 23.04
CA LYS A 48 -6.74 -1.70 22.87
C LYS A 48 -7.46 -2.37 21.68
N THR A 49 -7.41 -1.76 20.50
CA THR A 49 -7.89 -2.37 19.26
C THR A 49 -6.79 -3.26 18.69
N ASN A 50 -7.04 -4.57 18.61
CA ASN A 50 -6.11 -5.47 17.90
C ASN A 50 -5.99 -5.04 16.43
N PRO A 51 -4.77 -4.93 15.88
CA PRO A 51 -4.58 -4.52 14.49
C PRO A 51 -4.93 -5.66 13.54
N THR A 52 -5.59 -5.35 12.42
CA THR A 52 -5.68 -6.27 11.28
C THR A 52 -4.33 -6.32 10.59
N ILE A 53 -3.70 -7.50 10.55
CA ILE A 53 -2.36 -7.69 9.99
C ILE A 53 -2.48 -8.19 8.55
N ILE A 54 -2.12 -7.33 7.60
CA ILE A 54 -2.05 -7.68 6.17
C ILE A 54 -0.72 -8.39 5.90
N ASP A 55 -0.80 -9.55 5.23
CA ASP A 55 0.34 -10.41 4.91
C ASP A 55 0.87 -10.14 3.49
N LYS A 56 -0.03 -10.08 2.51
CA LYS A 56 0.31 -9.99 1.07
C LYS A 56 -0.73 -9.21 0.27
N SER A 57 -0.32 -8.79 -0.93
CA SER A 57 -1.17 -8.10 -1.90
C SER A 57 -0.96 -8.64 -3.31
N GLU A 58 -1.99 -8.60 -4.15
CA GLU A 58 -2.01 -9.16 -5.50
C GLU A 58 -3.01 -8.35 -6.36
N GLY A 59 -2.50 -7.49 -7.24
CA GLY A 59 -3.33 -6.59 -8.03
C GLY A 59 -4.17 -5.66 -7.14
N CYS A 60 -5.50 -5.68 -7.28
CA CYS A 60 -6.42 -4.90 -6.44
C CYS A 60 -6.87 -5.61 -5.15
N TYR A 61 -6.23 -6.72 -4.75
CA TYR A 61 -6.60 -7.47 -3.55
C TYR A 61 -5.49 -7.48 -2.50
N VAL A 62 -5.89 -7.47 -1.23
CA VAL A 62 -5.02 -7.69 -0.07
C VAL A 62 -5.53 -8.86 0.76
N TYR A 63 -4.63 -9.56 1.44
CA TYR A 63 -4.94 -10.73 2.26
C TYR A 63 -4.38 -10.55 3.68
N ASP A 64 -5.17 -10.89 4.70
CA ASP A 64 -4.68 -10.91 6.08
C ASP A 64 -3.92 -12.21 6.42
N ILE A 65 -3.30 -12.23 7.61
CA ILE A 65 -2.61 -13.40 8.16
C ILE A 65 -3.52 -14.62 8.41
N ASN A 66 -4.85 -14.46 8.34
CA ASN A 66 -5.85 -15.52 8.50
C ASN A 66 -6.38 -16.00 7.13
N GLY A 67 -5.82 -15.51 6.03
CA GLY A 67 -6.23 -15.85 4.65
C GLY A 67 -7.46 -15.10 4.13
N ASN A 68 -8.06 -14.18 4.89
CA ASN A 68 -9.21 -13.39 4.45
C ASN A 68 -8.80 -12.48 3.28
N LYS A 69 -9.57 -12.53 2.18
CA LYS A 69 -9.33 -11.72 0.98
C LYS A 69 -10.21 -10.46 0.99
N TYR A 70 -9.57 -9.29 0.86
CA TYR A 70 -10.23 -7.99 0.80
C TYR A 70 -9.96 -7.30 -0.54
N LEU A 71 -10.94 -6.55 -1.05
CA LEU A 71 -10.78 -5.66 -2.20
C LEU A 71 -10.21 -4.32 -1.72
N ASP A 72 -9.05 -3.93 -2.23
CA ASP A 72 -8.45 -2.62 -1.98
C ASP A 72 -9.08 -1.56 -2.90
N ALA A 73 -10.23 -1.04 -2.45
CA ALA A 73 -10.96 0.00 -3.16
C ALA A 73 -10.37 1.41 -3.01
N LEU A 74 -9.27 1.58 -2.24
CA LEU A 74 -8.63 2.87 -1.95
C LEU A 74 -7.19 2.98 -2.46
N ALA A 75 -6.67 1.93 -3.11
CA ALA A 75 -5.25 1.81 -3.47
C ALA A 75 -4.33 2.04 -2.26
N GLY A 76 -4.63 1.36 -1.15
CA GLY A 76 -4.01 1.50 0.17
C GLY A 76 -4.40 2.81 0.85
N LEU A 77 -3.79 3.91 0.38
CA LEU A 77 -4.13 5.27 0.74
C LEU A 77 -3.87 6.20 -0.46
N TRP A 78 -4.58 5.94 -1.56
CA TRP A 78 -4.51 6.69 -2.83
C TRP A 78 -3.14 6.63 -3.53
N CYS A 79 -2.36 5.57 -3.28
CA CYS A 79 -0.96 5.48 -3.69
C CYS A 79 -0.61 4.22 -4.51
N ASN A 80 -1.32 3.10 -4.32
CA ASN A 80 -1.03 1.80 -4.93
C ASN A 80 -1.55 1.67 -6.38
N ASN A 81 -1.32 2.68 -7.22
CA ASN A 81 -1.95 2.83 -8.55
C ASN A 81 -1.57 1.75 -9.57
N LEU A 82 -0.53 0.95 -9.31
CA LEU A 82 -0.10 -0.17 -10.15
C LEU A 82 -0.50 -1.54 -9.57
N GLY A 83 -1.15 -1.57 -8.41
CA GLY A 83 -1.57 -2.79 -7.73
C GLY A 83 -0.45 -3.48 -6.93
N GLY A 84 -0.88 -4.36 -6.03
CA GLY A 84 -0.01 -5.13 -5.15
C GLY A 84 0.91 -6.11 -5.89
N SER A 85 2.16 -6.15 -5.45
CA SER A 85 3.21 -7.10 -5.89
C SER A 85 3.62 -7.06 -7.37
N GLU A 86 3.64 -5.88 -8.00
CA GLU A 86 4.17 -5.72 -9.37
C GLU A 86 5.67 -6.09 -9.47
N SER A 87 5.91 -7.28 -10.05
CA SER A 87 7.21 -7.88 -10.33
C SER A 87 8.25 -6.93 -10.94
N ARG A 88 7.85 -6.09 -11.91
CA ARG A 88 8.72 -5.15 -12.63
C ARG A 88 9.30 -4.08 -11.71
N LEU A 89 8.54 -3.64 -10.71
CA LEU A 89 9.01 -2.68 -9.71
C LEU A 89 9.96 -3.35 -8.71
N VAL A 90 9.65 -4.59 -8.29
CA VAL A 90 10.50 -5.38 -7.39
C VAL A 90 11.87 -5.65 -8.03
N GLU A 91 11.92 -6.01 -9.31
CA GLU A 91 13.17 -6.21 -10.04
C GLU A 91 13.97 -4.90 -10.16
N ALA A 92 13.32 -3.81 -10.59
CA ALA A 92 13.96 -2.51 -10.76
C ALA A 92 14.55 -1.98 -9.43
N ALA A 93 13.80 -2.06 -8.34
CA ALA A 93 14.27 -1.70 -7.00
C ALA A 93 15.43 -2.60 -6.56
N THR A 94 15.32 -3.92 -6.71
CA THR A 94 16.38 -4.88 -6.37
C THR A 94 17.67 -4.61 -7.16
N LYS A 95 17.55 -4.26 -8.46
CA LYS A 95 18.68 -3.91 -9.33
C LYS A 95 19.36 -2.62 -8.87
N GLN A 96 18.60 -1.59 -8.51
CA GLN A 96 19.17 -0.34 -8.01
C GLN A 96 19.81 -0.52 -6.62
N LEU A 97 19.16 -1.23 -5.70
CA LEU A 97 19.70 -1.51 -4.36
C LEU A 97 21.02 -2.30 -4.41
N LYS A 98 21.19 -3.19 -5.39
CA LYS A 98 22.45 -3.90 -5.66
C LYS A 98 23.53 -3.02 -6.31
N LYS A 99 23.16 -1.97 -7.04
CA LYS A 99 24.08 -1.04 -7.71
C LYS A 99 24.57 0.07 -6.78
N LEU A 100 23.64 0.75 -6.12
CA LEU A 100 23.87 1.84 -5.16
C LEU A 100 22.58 2.05 -4.34
N PRO A 101 22.49 1.57 -3.09
CA PRO A 101 21.24 1.66 -2.33
C PRO A 101 20.92 3.07 -1.82
N PHE A 102 21.94 3.88 -1.54
CA PHE A 102 21.78 5.29 -1.14
C PHE A 102 23.05 6.09 -1.45
N TYR A 103 22.87 7.34 -1.89
CA TYR A 103 23.89 8.40 -1.85
C TYR A 103 23.18 9.76 -1.81
N HIS A 104 23.83 10.79 -1.27
CA HIS A 104 23.20 12.11 -1.10
C HIS A 104 23.16 12.94 -2.40
N SER A 105 22.16 13.82 -2.52
CA SER A 105 22.04 14.75 -3.66
C SER A 105 22.63 16.15 -3.41
N PHE A 106 23.31 16.37 -2.28
CA PHE A 106 23.94 17.66 -1.97
C PHE A 106 25.13 17.98 -2.90
N TRP A 107 25.39 19.28 -3.09
CA TRP A 107 26.53 19.82 -3.85
C TRP A 107 26.67 19.32 -5.31
N ASN A 108 25.55 19.19 -6.03
CA ASN A 108 25.52 18.71 -7.42
C ASN A 108 26.14 17.31 -7.61
N ARG A 109 25.94 16.43 -6.62
CA ARG A 109 26.02 14.97 -6.80
C ARG A 109 24.59 14.45 -6.95
N THR A 110 24.39 13.40 -7.73
CA THR A 110 23.06 12.86 -8.05
C THR A 110 23.19 11.42 -8.54
N THR A 111 22.06 10.72 -8.73
CA THR A 111 22.02 9.40 -9.34
C THR A 111 21.43 9.46 -10.75
N GLU A 112 21.84 8.54 -11.62
CA GLU A 112 21.29 8.34 -12.96
C GLU A 112 19.75 8.19 -12.95
N PRO A 113 19.13 7.33 -12.10
CA PRO A 113 17.67 7.27 -11.95
C PRO A 113 17.01 8.60 -11.58
N SER A 114 17.64 9.42 -10.72
CA SER A 114 17.11 10.73 -10.32
C SER A 114 17.10 11.74 -11.49
N LEU A 115 18.07 11.66 -12.39
CA LEU A 115 18.12 12.51 -13.59
C LEU A 115 17.10 12.09 -14.65
N VAL A 116 16.95 10.78 -14.89
CA VAL A 116 15.94 10.25 -15.81
C VAL A 116 14.54 10.65 -15.33
N LEU A 117 14.21 10.35 -14.07
CA LEU A 117 12.91 10.70 -13.48
C LEU A 117 12.62 12.22 -13.53
N ALA A 118 13.63 13.08 -13.34
CA ALA A 118 13.44 14.52 -13.43
C ALA A 118 13.08 15.00 -14.86
N ASN A 119 13.62 14.35 -15.89
CA ASN A 119 13.28 14.63 -17.28
C ASN A 119 11.87 14.10 -17.61
N ASP A 120 11.60 12.83 -17.29
CA ASP A 120 10.31 12.17 -17.53
C ASP A 120 9.14 12.99 -16.92
N LEU A 121 9.31 13.51 -15.71
CA LEU A 121 8.32 14.36 -15.04
C LEU A 121 8.08 15.69 -15.78
N ILE A 122 9.13 16.34 -16.31
CA ILE A 122 9.00 17.58 -17.07
C ILE A 122 8.28 17.34 -18.40
N GLU A 123 8.51 16.20 -19.06
CA GLU A 123 7.80 15.81 -20.29
C GLU A 123 6.32 15.45 -20.03
N ILE A 124 6.00 14.84 -18.88
CA ILE A 124 4.61 14.52 -18.49
C ILE A 124 3.80 15.79 -18.16
N PHE A 125 4.35 16.72 -17.37
CA PHE A 125 3.61 17.87 -16.82
C PHE A 125 3.50 19.08 -17.76
N THR A 126 3.08 18.84 -19.00
CA THR A 126 2.94 19.84 -20.09
C THR A 126 1.97 21.01 -19.83
N ALA A 127 1.04 20.90 -18.88
CA ALA A 127 -0.05 21.86 -18.67
C ALA A 127 0.39 23.27 -18.25
N ARG A 128 1.61 23.42 -17.71
CA ARG A 128 2.29 24.69 -17.43
C ARG A 128 3.79 24.50 -17.65
N LYS A 129 4.53 25.56 -17.96
CA LYS A 129 6.00 25.47 -18.07
C LYS A 129 6.61 25.15 -16.70
N MET A 130 7.05 23.90 -16.51
CA MET A 130 7.87 23.46 -15.39
C MET A 130 9.31 23.27 -15.88
N GLU A 131 10.30 23.74 -15.13
CA GLU A 131 11.71 23.72 -15.56
C GLU A 131 12.65 22.93 -14.63
N LYS A 132 12.18 22.62 -13.41
CA LYS A 132 12.97 21.99 -12.34
C LYS A 132 12.06 21.10 -11.50
N VAL A 133 12.63 19.99 -11.02
CA VAL A 133 12.01 19.05 -10.07
C VAL A 133 12.86 19.04 -8.80
N PHE A 134 12.21 19.00 -7.64
CA PHE A 134 12.84 18.79 -6.34
C PHE A 134 12.22 17.54 -5.70
N PHE A 135 13.05 16.64 -5.17
CA PHE A 135 12.60 15.35 -4.64
C PHE A 135 12.55 15.35 -3.11
N VAL A 136 11.46 14.81 -2.58
CA VAL A 136 11.18 14.62 -1.14
C VAL A 136 10.54 13.23 -0.95
N ASN A 137 10.37 12.79 0.30
CA ASN A 137 9.86 11.46 0.63
C ASN A 137 8.34 11.43 0.87
N SER A 138 7.69 12.60 1.04
CA SER A 138 6.27 12.72 1.39
C SER A 138 5.62 14.00 0.83
N GLY A 139 4.28 14.00 0.77
CA GLY A 139 3.50 15.19 0.38
C GLY A 139 3.59 16.36 1.36
N SER A 140 3.75 16.09 2.67
CA SER A 140 3.99 17.13 3.68
C SER A 140 5.29 17.87 3.39
N GLU A 141 6.41 17.14 3.22
CA GLU A 141 7.71 17.74 2.89
C GLU A 141 7.67 18.51 1.55
N ALA A 142 6.84 18.08 0.59
CA ALA A 142 6.67 18.79 -0.68
C ALA A 142 6.04 20.19 -0.47
N ASN A 143 5.00 20.26 0.38
CA ASN A 143 4.31 21.50 0.69
C ASN A 143 5.11 22.40 1.64
N ASP A 144 5.79 21.82 2.64
CA ASP A 144 6.74 22.50 3.52
C ASP A 144 7.96 23.04 2.75
N THR A 145 8.31 22.45 1.61
CA THR A 145 9.31 22.99 0.66
C THR A 145 8.71 24.04 -0.27
N GLN A 146 7.45 23.87 -0.71
CA GLN A 146 6.75 24.82 -1.59
C GLN A 146 6.54 26.18 -0.92
N VAL A 147 6.16 26.23 0.37
CA VAL A 147 5.93 27.48 1.11
C VAL A 147 7.16 28.41 1.08
N PRO A 148 8.37 28.04 1.55
CA PRO A 148 9.53 28.92 1.52
C PRO A 148 10.02 29.24 0.11
N LEU A 149 9.93 28.31 -0.86
CA LEU A 149 10.26 28.60 -2.27
C LEU A 149 9.32 29.64 -2.88
N SER A 150 8.02 29.52 -2.61
CA SER A 150 7.01 30.48 -3.07
C SER A 150 7.17 31.83 -2.37
N ILE A 151 7.50 31.88 -1.07
CA ILE A 151 7.78 33.14 -0.34
C ILE A 151 9.05 33.82 -0.88
N SER A 152 10.12 33.07 -1.14
CA SER A 152 11.35 33.59 -1.75
C SER A 152 11.08 34.24 -3.11
N THR A 153 10.18 33.65 -3.89
CA THR A 153 9.72 34.19 -5.19
C THR A 153 8.70 35.33 -5.01
N TYR A 154 7.87 35.29 -3.96
CA TYR A 154 6.84 36.29 -3.64
C TYR A 154 7.43 37.66 -3.34
N ILE A 155 8.59 37.71 -2.66
CA ILE A 155 9.32 38.96 -2.40
C ILE A 155 9.66 39.72 -3.70
N LEU A 156 9.71 39.01 -4.84
CA LEU A 156 9.90 39.58 -6.17
C LEU A 156 8.59 39.83 -6.95
N LEU A 157 7.46 39.22 -6.57
CA LEU A 157 6.26 39.07 -7.42
C LEU A 157 4.86 39.16 -6.74
N HIS A 158 4.75 39.47 -5.45
CA HIS A 158 3.50 39.92 -4.78
C HIS A 158 2.22 39.06 -5.00
N SER A 159 2.33 37.73 -5.10
CA SER A 159 1.20 36.82 -5.42
C SER A 159 0.78 35.93 -4.24
N HIS A 160 -0.28 36.29 -3.50
CA HIS A 160 -0.65 35.66 -2.22
C HIS A 160 -0.91 34.14 -2.30
N ILE A 161 -0.45 33.41 -1.28
CA ILE A 161 -0.82 32.00 -1.05
C ILE A 161 -2.23 31.96 -0.46
N PHE A 162 -3.13 31.21 -1.11
CA PHE A 162 -4.48 30.92 -0.61
C PHE A 162 -4.65 29.41 -0.44
N ASN A 163 -5.35 29.00 0.62
CA ASN A 163 -5.80 27.63 0.83
C ASN A 163 -7.33 27.60 0.90
N CYS A 164 -7.97 26.54 0.41
CA CYS A 164 -9.42 26.41 0.40
C CYS A 164 -9.90 25.59 1.60
N ASN A 165 -11.12 25.88 2.08
CA ASN A 165 -11.79 25.03 3.07
C ASN A 165 -11.96 23.62 2.48
N PHE A 166 -11.75 22.59 3.32
CA PHE A 166 -11.70 21.16 2.96
C PHE A 166 -10.51 20.72 2.09
N SER A 167 -9.53 21.57 1.77
CA SER A 167 -8.27 21.12 1.16
C SER A 167 -7.40 20.34 2.14
N PHE A 168 -6.99 19.13 1.77
CA PHE A 168 -6.08 18.28 2.55
C PHE A 168 -4.66 18.32 1.92
N ASN A 169 -3.76 19.06 2.56
CA ASN A 169 -2.38 19.26 2.09
C ASN A 169 -1.31 18.59 2.99
N CYS A 170 -1.71 17.83 4.01
CA CYS A 170 -0.81 17.16 4.97
C CYS A 170 0.14 18.07 5.76
N ASN A 171 -0.04 19.40 5.74
CA ASN A 171 0.68 20.35 6.59
C ASN A 171 0.31 20.12 8.07
N LEU A 172 1.28 20.33 8.97
CA LEU A 172 1.13 20.33 10.43
C LEU A 172 0.77 21.72 10.98
#